data_AF-M1BX91-F1
#
_entry.id   AF-M1BX91-F1
#
_cell.length_a   1.000
_cell.length_b   1.000
_cell.length_c   1.000
_cell.angle_alpha   90.00
_cell.angle_beta   90.00
_cell.angle_gamma   90.00
#
_symmetry.space_group_name_H-M   'P 1'
#
loop_
_entity.id
_entity.type
_entity.pdbx_description
1 polymer ?
#
loop_
_entity_poly.entity_id
_entity_poly.type
_entity_poly.pdbx_seq_one_letter_code
_entity_poly.pdbx_strand_id
1 'polypeptide(L)'
;MEICHGVKNALGILRVAVKLGCPRIIAVCVDYLEAVPWEEAEEEEILNTIPSMGSKVEPVLARLQPVNPTAVMKIFLAALQFATSSPPSPLNDLKNTAQEQLEYMLTEDDDAPLLSADEEIKLEVMRCVKKLLDRFNSIVESLLCDLQESISDSGKMQSLHSCLTDLLWACQILGKLEIIRDFVCSWTELSMKLVTIVQQKDGENQILKTKLKVLEVTAKVLEAIGYGIVVLPTVKRLHMVKLWLPFVRTMKPLVDSVSEETEEDLTLKFDSEIWQSLESAFVAIILTLSSVDQTDILTEWLENQQIRYPDLTEAFEVWCYRSKVAKRRLATLGEEHNTAKAV
;
A
#
# COMPACT_ATOMS: atom_id res chain seq x y z
N MET A 1 40.72 -32.06 11.79
CA MET A 1 40.06 -33.30 11.36
C MET A 1 38.68 -32.89 10.88
N GLU A 2 38.60 -32.48 9.61
CA GLU A 2 37.37 -32.06 8.95
C GLU A 2 36.57 -33.33 8.61
N ILE A 3 35.79 -33.83 9.56
CA ILE A 3 35.01 -35.07 9.37
C ILE A 3 33.70 -34.78 8.62
N CYS A 4 33.19 -33.56 8.75
CA CYS A 4 31.92 -33.14 8.17
C CYS A 4 32.18 -32.18 7.00
N HIS A 5 31.74 -32.56 5.80
CA HIS A 5 31.75 -31.71 4.60
C HIS A 5 30.33 -31.65 4.05
N GLY A 6 29.58 -30.62 4.45
CA GLY A 6 28.18 -30.43 4.07
C GLY A 6 27.19 -31.11 5.03
N VAL A 7 25.97 -30.55 5.09
CA VAL A 7 24.91 -30.94 6.04
C VAL A 7 24.51 -32.40 5.87
N LYS A 8 24.29 -32.85 4.63
CA LYS A 8 23.93 -34.25 4.31
C LYS A 8 24.96 -35.27 4.81
N ASN A 9 26.25 -34.97 4.64
CA ASN A 9 27.32 -35.85 5.11
C ASN A 9 27.38 -35.86 6.64
N ALA A 10 27.25 -34.69 7.28
CA ALA A 10 27.20 -34.59 8.74
C ALA A 10 26.01 -35.37 9.33
N LEU A 11 24.83 -35.26 8.72
CA LEU A 11 23.64 -36.04 9.08
C LEU A 11 23.84 -37.54 8.92
N GLY A 12 24.42 -37.97 7.79
CA GLY A 12 24.74 -39.38 7.54
C GLY A 12 25.68 -39.96 8.59
N ILE A 13 26.75 -39.23 8.92
CA ILE A 13 27.72 -39.63 9.95
C ILE A 13 27.07 -39.63 11.33
N LEU A 14 26.26 -38.61 11.66
CA LEU A 14 25.54 -38.51 12.92
C LEU A 14 24.62 -39.73 13.14
N ARG A 15 23.84 -40.13 12.13
CA ARG A 15 22.96 -41.31 12.19
C ARG A 15 23.73 -42.58 12.57
N VAL A 16 24.90 -42.79 11.97
CA VAL A 16 25.75 -43.96 12.26
C VAL A 16 26.37 -43.84 13.64
N ALA A 17 26.89 -42.66 14.00
CA ALA A 17 27.53 -42.41 15.28
C ALA A 17 26.59 -42.59 16.47
N VAL A 18 25.31 -42.19 16.34
CA VAL A 18 24.27 -42.42 17.35
C VAL A 18 24.00 -43.92 17.52
N LYS A 19 23.83 -44.66 16.42
CA LYS A 19 23.61 -46.12 16.46
C LYS A 19 24.77 -46.89 17.08
N LEU A 20 26.01 -46.44 16.83
CA LEU A 20 27.23 -47.06 17.36
C LEU A 20 27.60 -46.57 18.77
N GLY A 21 26.90 -45.57 19.31
CA GLY A 21 27.18 -45.01 20.63
C GLY A 21 28.52 -44.27 20.71
N CYS A 22 28.89 -43.52 19.68
CA CYS A 22 30.18 -42.81 19.58
C CYS A 22 30.06 -41.32 20.01
N PRO A 23 30.17 -40.98 21.31
CA PRO A 23 29.84 -39.63 21.80
C PRO A 23 30.71 -38.52 21.20
N ARG A 24 31.98 -38.79 20.91
CA ARG A 24 32.90 -37.79 20.33
C ARG A 24 32.55 -37.44 18.89
N ILE A 25 32.08 -38.42 18.11
CA ILE A 25 31.67 -38.20 16.71
C ILE A 25 30.31 -37.49 16.70
N ILE A 26 29.38 -37.89 17.58
CA ILE A 26 28.10 -37.20 17.77
C ILE A 26 28.34 -35.71 18.05
N ALA A 27 29.21 -35.38 19.01
CA ALA A 27 29.52 -33.99 19.34
C ALA A 27 30.06 -33.21 18.13
N VAL A 28 31.05 -33.77 17.40
CA VAL A 28 31.62 -33.11 16.21
C VAL A 28 30.57 -32.86 15.12
N CYS A 29 29.65 -33.80 14.90
CA CYS A 29 28.57 -33.62 13.92
C CYS A 29 27.54 -32.57 14.38
N VAL A 30 27.19 -32.56 15.66
CA VAL A 30 26.26 -31.57 16.24
C VAL A 30 26.88 -30.17 16.18
N ASP A 31 28.13 -30.01 16.62
CA ASP A 31 28.86 -28.73 16.57
C ASP A 31 28.95 -28.21 15.13
N TYR A 32 29.18 -29.10 14.15
CA TYR A 32 29.21 -28.71 12.74
C TYR A 32 27.84 -28.27 12.25
N LEU A 33 26.80 -29.07 12.47
CA LEU A 33 25.43 -28.76 12.04
C LEU A 33 24.95 -27.44 12.67
N GLU A 34 25.21 -27.22 13.96
CA GLU A 34 24.88 -25.99 14.66
C GLU A 34 25.56 -24.76 14.04
N ALA A 35 26.81 -24.90 13.57
CA ALA A 35 27.64 -23.79 13.12
C ALA A 35 27.47 -23.41 11.63
N VAL A 36 26.79 -24.21 10.81
CA VAL A 36 26.62 -23.95 9.36
C VAL A 36 25.19 -23.52 9.01
N PRO A 37 25.00 -22.65 7.99
CA PRO A 37 23.67 -22.36 7.46
C PRO A 37 23.10 -23.60 6.76
N TRP A 38 21.78 -23.68 6.68
CA TRP A 38 21.05 -24.78 6.02
C TRP A 38 20.15 -24.21 4.93
N GLU A 39 19.97 -24.99 3.87
CA GLU A 39 18.91 -24.78 2.89
C GLU A 39 17.61 -25.43 3.37
N GLU A 40 16.45 -24.99 2.87
CA GLU A 40 15.13 -25.52 3.25
C GLU A 40 15.04 -27.06 3.16
N ALA A 41 15.57 -27.64 2.08
CA ALA A 41 15.60 -29.10 1.90
C ALA A 41 16.49 -29.81 2.95
N GLU A 42 17.53 -29.13 3.44
CA GLU A 42 18.38 -29.64 4.52
C GLU A 42 17.68 -29.52 5.88
N GLU A 43 16.90 -28.46 6.12
CA GLU A 43 16.05 -28.33 7.32
C GLU A 43 15.02 -29.45 7.39
N GLU A 44 14.35 -29.76 6.27
CA GLU A 44 13.40 -30.88 6.19
C GLU A 44 14.10 -32.23 6.48
N GLU A 45 15.30 -32.44 5.93
CA GLU A 45 16.09 -33.65 6.20
C GLU A 45 16.51 -33.74 7.67
N ILE A 46 16.89 -32.61 8.29
CA ILE A 46 17.18 -32.51 9.72
C ILE A 46 15.95 -32.88 10.56
N LEU A 47 14.78 -32.29 10.26
CA LEU A 47 13.52 -32.55 10.97
C LEU A 47 13.10 -34.02 10.87
N ASN A 48 13.30 -34.64 9.72
CA ASN A 48 12.97 -36.06 9.52
C ASN A 48 13.95 -37.01 10.23
N THR A 49 15.17 -36.56 10.50
CA THR A 49 16.27 -37.42 10.95
C THR A 49 16.55 -37.30 12.44
N ILE A 50 16.72 -36.07 12.94
CA ILE A 50 17.33 -35.77 14.24
C ILE A 50 16.41 -35.97 15.47
N PRO A 51 15.09 -35.69 15.45
CA PRO A 51 14.25 -35.73 16.66
C PRO A 51 14.28 -37.05 17.46
N SER A 52 14.59 -38.16 16.79
CA SER A 52 14.68 -39.49 17.43
C SER A 52 16.01 -39.79 18.14
N MET A 53 16.99 -38.87 18.09
CA MET A 53 18.38 -39.15 18.50
C MET A 53 18.74 -38.76 19.95
N GLY A 54 17.76 -38.29 20.74
CA GLY A 54 17.91 -37.94 22.15
C GLY A 54 18.46 -36.53 22.41
N SER A 55 18.77 -36.20 23.66
CA SER A 55 19.04 -34.80 24.09
C SER A 55 20.34 -34.18 23.57
N LYS A 56 21.27 -34.97 23.01
CA LYS A 56 22.58 -34.46 22.55
C LYS A 56 22.50 -33.64 21.26
N VAL A 57 21.39 -33.73 20.54
CA VAL A 57 21.15 -33.04 19.27
C VAL A 57 20.20 -31.84 19.43
N GLU A 58 19.76 -31.56 20.66
CA GLU A 58 18.85 -30.46 20.97
C GLU A 58 19.32 -29.09 20.47
N PRO A 59 20.63 -28.73 20.52
CA PRO A 59 21.10 -27.45 19.97
C PRO A 59 20.80 -27.26 18.48
N VAL A 60 20.81 -28.36 17.71
CA VAL A 60 20.47 -28.34 16.28
C VAL A 60 18.96 -28.17 16.11
N LEU A 61 18.15 -28.92 16.87
CA LEU A 61 16.69 -28.81 16.81
C LEU A 61 16.16 -27.46 17.33
N ALA A 62 16.90 -26.79 18.21
CA ALA A 62 16.53 -25.49 18.75
C ALA A 62 16.38 -24.41 17.66
N ARG A 63 17.11 -24.52 16.54
CA ARG A 63 17.02 -23.61 15.39
C ARG A 63 15.72 -23.75 14.58
N LEU A 64 15.06 -24.91 14.69
CA LEU A 64 13.84 -25.26 13.95
C LEU A 64 12.59 -25.21 14.83
N GLN A 65 12.74 -24.78 16.09
CA GLN A 65 11.59 -24.57 16.96
C GLN A 65 10.76 -23.41 16.44
N PRO A 66 9.41 -23.49 16.53
CA PRO A 66 8.55 -22.36 16.22
C PRO A 66 8.99 -21.12 16.98
N VAL A 67 9.05 -19.99 16.29
CA VAL A 67 9.48 -18.73 16.89
C VAL A 67 8.50 -18.35 18.00
N ASN A 68 9.03 -17.88 19.13
CA ASN A 68 8.22 -17.37 20.22
C ASN A 68 7.36 -16.18 19.75
N PRO A 69 6.02 -16.21 19.90
CA PRO A 69 5.14 -15.12 19.47
C PRO A 69 5.51 -13.74 20.03
N THR A 70 5.99 -13.67 21.27
CA THR A 70 6.48 -12.42 21.88
C THR A 70 7.73 -11.88 21.18
N ALA A 71 8.61 -12.76 20.69
CA ALA A 71 9.79 -12.35 19.93
C ALA A 71 9.39 -11.83 18.55
N VAL A 72 8.43 -12.49 17.88
CA VAL A 72 7.86 -12.02 16.61
C VAL A 72 7.25 -10.62 16.77
N MET A 73 6.41 -10.43 17.80
CA MET A 73 5.82 -9.12 18.11
C MET A 73 6.89 -8.06 18.32
N LYS A 74 7.93 -8.36 19.11
CA LYS A 74 9.02 -7.42 19.37
C LYS A 74 9.76 -7.00 18.09
N ILE A 75 10.02 -7.94 17.18
CA ILE A 75 10.67 -7.66 15.89
C ILE A 75 9.75 -6.80 15.02
N PHE A 76 8.47 -7.14 14.94
CA PHE A 76 7.48 -6.38 14.18
C PHE A 76 7.39 -4.93 14.66
N LEU A 77 7.25 -4.71 15.96
CA LEU A 77 7.16 -3.36 16.52
C LEU A 77 8.43 -2.53 16.23
N ALA A 78 9.61 -3.14 16.36
CA ALA A 78 10.87 -2.47 16.05
C ALA A 78 11.00 -2.14 14.56
N ALA A 79 10.66 -3.09 13.68
CA ALA A 79 10.66 -2.90 12.23
C ALA A 79 9.65 -1.82 11.82
N LEU A 80 8.44 -1.83 12.38
CA LEU A 80 7.39 -0.84 12.09
C LEU A 80 7.81 0.58 12.49
N GLN A 81 8.44 0.73 13.66
CA GLN A 81 8.96 2.01 14.12
C GLN A 81 10.09 2.51 13.20
N PHE A 82 10.95 1.63 12.73
CA PHE A 82 12.02 1.96 11.80
C PHE A 82 11.48 2.31 10.39
N ALA A 83 10.56 1.50 9.87
CA ALA A 83 9.90 1.67 8.57
C ALA A 83 9.10 2.98 8.45
N THR A 84 8.54 3.47 9.56
CA THR A 84 7.81 4.76 9.60
C THR A 84 8.69 5.97 9.98
N SER A 85 9.96 5.74 10.33
CA SER A 85 10.92 6.79 10.65
C SER A 85 11.47 7.49 9.39
N SER A 86 12.31 8.51 9.59
CA SER A 86 13.07 9.18 8.54
C SER A 86 14.57 9.01 8.80
N PRO A 87 15.12 7.81 8.56
CA PRO A 87 16.52 7.56 8.82
C PRO A 87 17.42 8.28 7.79
N PRO A 88 18.71 8.48 8.09
CA PRO A 88 19.67 9.01 7.10
C PRO A 88 19.77 8.13 5.85
N SER A 89 20.09 8.75 4.71
CA SER A 89 20.15 8.11 3.39
C SER A 89 20.84 6.72 3.34
N PRO A 90 21.99 6.49 4.02
CA PRO A 90 22.66 5.17 4.00
C PRO A 90 21.83 4.01 4.60
N LEU A 91 20.78 4.31 5.35
CA LEU A 91 19.90 3.33 5.98
C LEU A 91 18.58 3.13 5.22
N ASN A 92 18.40 3.79 4.06
CA ASN A 92 17.18 3.67 3.26
C ASN A 92 16.96 2.23 2.77
N ASP A 93 18.01 1.52 2.36
CA ASP A 93 17.88 0.14 1.89
C ASP A 93 17.36 -0.77 3.01
N LEU A 94 17.89 -0.60 4.24
CA LEU A 94 17.40 -1.32 5.42
C LEU A 94 15.95 -0.98 5.74
N LYS A 95 15.54 0.28 5.54
CA LYS A 95 14.15 0.71 5.75
C LYS A 95 13.22 0.05 4.75
N ASN A 96 13.61 -0.01 3.47
CA ASN A 96 12.85 -0.68 2.43
C ASN A 96 12.75 -2.18 2.73
N THR A 97 13.85 -2.83 3.12
CA THR A 97 13.80 -4.22 3.58
C THR A 97 12.85 -4.39 4.76
N ALA A 98 12.88 -3.49 5.76
CA ALA A 98 11.93 -3.57 6.88
C ALA A 98 10.47 -3.43 6.41
N GLN A 99 10.20 -2.54 5.46
CA GLN A 99 8.88 -2.37 4.85
C GLN A 99 8.40 -3.65 4.13
N GLU A 100 9.26 -4.25 3.31
CA GLU A 100 9.00 -5.51 2.59
C GLU A 100 8.75 -6.68 3.56
N GLN A 101 9.57 -6.80 4.60
CA GLN A 101 9.42 -7.88 5.59
C GLN A 101 8.15 -7.70 6.43
N LEU A 102 7.77 -6.48 6.79
CA LEU A 102 6.49 -6.21 7.47
C LEU A 102 5.30 -6.60 6.58
N GLU A 103 5.38 -6.35 5.28
CA GLU A 103 4.35 -6.79 4.34
C GLU A 103 4.27 -8.31 4.25
N TYR A 104 5.41 -8.99 4.19
CA TYR A 104 5.49 -10.45 4.17
C TYR A 104 4.89 -11.06 5.45
N MET A 105 5.27 -10.55 6.63
CA MET A 105 4.78 -11.03 7.94
C MET A 105 3.25 -10.96 8.09
N LEU A 106 2.59 -10.06 7.36
CA LEU A 106 1.14 -9.83 7.38
C LEU A 106 0.38 -10.50 6.23
N THR A 107 1.09 -11.07 5.24
CA THR A 107 0.45 -11.71 4.10
C THR A 107 0.06 -13.14 4.48
N GLU A 108 -1.17 -13.53 4.13
CA GLU A 108 -1.61 -14.93 4.15
C GLU A 108 -1.49 -15.44 2.72
N ASP A 109 -0.59 -16.39 2.48
CA ASP A 109 -0.34 -17.02 1.18
C ASP A 109 -0.62 -18.53 1.23
N ASP A 110 0.37 -19.39 0.98
CA ASP A 110 0.26 -20.83 1.21
C ASP A 110 0.44 -21.14 2.71
N ASP A 111 1.09 -20.24 3.46
CA ASP A 111 1.31 -20.32 4.90
C ASP A 111 0.43 -19.32 5.68
N ALA A 112 0.19 -19.64 6.96
CA ALA A 112 -0.48 -18.73 7.88
C ALA A 112 0.41 -17.52 8.17
N PRO A 113 -0.15 -16.30 8.33
CA PRO A 113 0.64 -15.11 8.62
C PRO A 113 1.40 -15.27 9.93
N LEU A 114 2.64 -14.76 9.96
CA LEU A 114 3.51 -14.88 11.12
C LEU A 114 2.95 -14.11 12.34
N LEU A 115 2.10 -13.11 12.09
CA LEU A 115 1.34 -12.38 13.10
C LEU A 115 -0.15 -12.33 12.78
N SER A 116 -0.97 -12.68 13.76
CA SER A 116 -2.40 -12.41 13.70
C SER A 116 -2.68 -10.91 13.82
N ALA A 117 -3.54 -10.37 12.96
CA ALA A 117 -3.96 -8.96 12.98
C ALA A 117 -4.86 -8.61 14.19
N ASP A 118 -4.30 -8.71 15.41
CA ASP A 118 -4.99 -8.36 16.64
C ASP A 118 -5.11 -6.84 16.84
N GLU A 119 -5.90 -6.44 17.83
CA GLU A 119 -6.15 -5.02 18.12
C GLU A 119 -4.89 -4.27 18.62
N GLU A 120 -3.94 -4.97 19.25
CA GLU A 120 -2.69 -4.35 19.73
C GLU A 120 -1.80 -3.93 18.56
N ILE A 121 -1.64 -4.83 17.57
CA ILE A 121 -0.92 -4.55 16.33
C ILE A 121 -1.59 -3.40 15.58
N LYS A 122 -2.92 -3.44 15.41
CA LYS A 122 -3.67 -2.39 14.74
C LYS A 122 -3.47 -1.03 15.40
N LEU A 123 -3.52 -0.97 16.74
CA LEU A 123 -3.30 0.26 17.51
C LEU A 123 -1.89 0.82 17.31
N GLU A 124 -0.86 -0.02 17.35
CA GLU A 124 0.51 0.44 17.12
C GLU A 124 0.73 0.91 15.68
N VAL A 125 0.21 0.18 14.69
CA VAL A 125 0.26 0.58 13.27
C VAL A 125 -0.41 1.95 13.10
N MET A 126 -1.61 2.15 13.62
CA MET A 126 -2.27 3.46 13.59
C MET A 126 -1.42 4.55 14.26
N ARG A 127 -0.78 4.25 15.41
CA ARG A 127 0.10 5.21 16.10
C ARG A 127 1.32 5.59 15.25
N CYS A 128 1.94 4.64 14.55
CA CYS A 128 3.10 4.89 13.70
C CYS A 128 2.71 5.63 12.41
N VAL A 129 1.62 5.22 11.75
CA VAL A 129 1.07 5.90 10.58
C VAL A 129 0.62 7.32 10.91
N LYS A 130 0.02 7.56 12.08
CA LYS A 130 -0.36 8.91 12.51
C LYS A 130 0.86 9.84 12.59
N LYS A 131 1.98 9.37 13.16
CA LYS A 131 3.22 10.16 13.18
C LYS A 131 3.74 10.46 11.77
N LEU A 132 3.60 9.51 10.85
CA LEU A 132 3.94 9.69 9.44
C LEU A 132 3.04 10.75 8.77
N LEU A 133 1.73 10.72 9.03
CA LEU A 133 0.77 11.73 8.55
C LEU A 133 1.02 13.11 9.17
N ASP A 134 1.36 13.19 10.45
CA ASP A 134 1.71 14.45 11.12
C ASP A 134 2.96 15.08 10.49
N ARG A 135 3.98 14.26 10.20
CA ARG A 135 5.19 14.67 9.46
C ARG A 135 4.84 15.16 8.06
N PHE A 136 4.03 14.41 7.33
CA PHE A 136 3.55 14.79 6.01
C PHE A 136 2.82 16.12 6.03
N ASN A 137 1.89 16.31 6.96
CA ASN A 137 1.18 17.57 7.14
C ASN A 137 2.14 18.74 7.38
N SER A 138 3.13 18.58 8.26
CA SER A 138 4.14 19.63 8.49
C SER A 138 4.94 19.98 7.24
N ILE A 139 5.27 18.99 6.38
CA ILE A 139 5.93 19.25 5.09
C ILE A 139 5.01 20.03 4.15
N VAL A 140 3.74 19.64 4.07
CA VAL A 140 2.73 20.32 3.23
C VAL A 140 2.51 21.76 3.66
N GLU A 141 2.33 22.02 4.96
CA GLU A 141 2.16 23.39 5.48
C GLU A 141 3.41 24.23 5.22
N SER A 142 4.60 23.67 5.43
CA SER A 142 5.86 24.38 5.14
C SER A 142 5.98 24.76 3.66
N LEU A 143 5.69 23.83 2.74
CA LEU A 143 5.75 24.08 1.30
C LEU A 143 4.70 25.09 0.85
N LEU A 144 3.52 25.12 1.48
CA LEU A 144 2.53 26.17 1.24
C LEU A 144 3.00 27.54 1.68
N CYS A 145 3.66 27.65 2.84
CA CYS A 145 4.26 28.91 3.28
C CYS A 145 5.35 29.38 2.29
N ASP A 146 6.24 28.47 1.88
CA ASP A 146 7.29 28.81 0.91
C ASP A 146 6.70 29.30 -0.43
N LEU A 147 5.60 28.70 -0.89
CA LEU A 147 4.88 29.14 -2.08
C LEU A 147 4.34 30.57 -1.92
N GLN A 148 3.78 30.90 -0.77
CA GLN A 148 3.28 32.26 -0.49
C GLN A 148 4.42 33.28 -0.41
N GLU A 149 5.60 32.86 0.03
CA GLU A 149 6.79 33.68 0.18
C GLU A 149 7.71 33.67 -1.06
N SER A 150 7.34 32.93 -2.13
CA SER A 150 8.14 32.73 -3.36
C SER A 150 9.55 32.16 -3.11
N ILE A 151 9.69 31.30 -2.10
CA ILE A 151 10.93 30.60 -1.76
C ILE A 151 10.93 29.24 -2.47
N SER A 152 12.04 28.92 -3.17
CA SER A 152 12.25 27.58 -3.74
C SER A 152 13.19 26.77 -2.85
N ASP A 153 12.69 25.66 -2.30
CA ASP A 153 13.46 24.71 -1.48
C ASP A 153 13.33 23.29 -2.06
N SER A 154 14.29 22.91 -2.88
CA SER A 154 14.37 21.58 -3.50
C SER A 154 14.50 20.45 -2.47
N GLY A 155 15.05 20.73 -1.28
CA GLY A 155 15.18 19.76 -0.18
C GLY A 155 13.84 19.37 0.42
N LYS A 156 12.91 20.34 0.55
CA LYS A 156 11.53 20.07 1.01
C LYS A 156 10.73 19.26 0.00
N MET A 157 10.89 19.51 -1.30
CA MET A 157 10.25 18.69 -2.33
C MET A 157 10.77 17.25 -2.33
N GLN A 158 12.07 17.04 -2.13
CA GLN A 158 12.62 15.69 -1.95
C GLN A 158 12.08 15.01 -0.68
N SER A 159 11.94 15.77 0.41
CA SER A 159 11.35 15.28 1.66
C SER A 159 9.88 14.89 1.48
N LEU A 160 9.12 15.68 0.72
CA LEU A 160 7.74 15.36 0.32
C LEU A 160 7.69 14.06 -0.47
N HIS A 161 8.53 13.91 -1.50
CA HIS A 161 8.61 12.68 -2.29
C HIS A 161 8.91 11.46 -1.42
N SER A 162 9.93 11.53 -0.55
CA SER A 162 10.27 10.43 0.36
C SER A 162 9.11 10.10 1.31
N CYS A 163 8.43 11.11 1.85
CA CYS A 163 7.29 10.90 2.73
C CYS A 163 6.09 10.28 1.99
N LEU A 164 5.88 10.62 0.72
CA LEU A 164 4.82 10.02 -0.10
C LEU A 164 5.11 8.54 -0.41
N THR A 165 6.38 8.16 -0.63
CA THR A 165 6.77 6.75 -0.76
C THR A 165 6.41 5.98 0.51
N ASP A 166 6.73 6.53 1.68
CA ASP A 166 6.37 5.92 2.97
C ASP A 166 4.85 5.80 3.16
N LEU A 167 4.09 6.83 2.74
CA LEU A 167 2.63 6.84 2.83
C LEU A 167 1.99 5.82 1.89
N LEU A 168 2.55 5.63 0.69
CA LEU A 168 2.08 4.61 -0.25
C LEU A 168 2.25 3.20 0.34
N TRP A 169 3.42 2.92 0.92
CA TRP A 169 3.64 1.69 1.67
C TRP A 169 2.66 1.55 2.85
N ALA A 170 2.45 2.63 3.60
CA ALA A 170 1.49 2.62 4.71
C ALA A 170 0.06 2.29 4.25
N CYS A 171 -0.38 2.74 3.07
CA CYS A 171 -1.67 2.33 2.50
C CYS A 171 -1.79 0.80 2.35
N GLN A 172 -0.72 0.13 1.93
CA GLN A 172 -0.73 -1.34 1.75
C GLN A 172 -0.88 -2.05 3.09
N ILE A 173 -0.12 -1.65 4.11
CA ILE A 173 -0.22 -2.20 5.47
C ILE A 173 -1.60 -1.95 6.08
N LEU A 174 -2.10 -0.72 5.98
CA LEU A 174 -3.43 -0.37 6.49
C LEU A 174 -4.56 -1.11 5.77
N GLY A 175 -4.39 -1.37 4.46
CA GLY A 175 -5.31 -2.18 3.66
C GLY A 175 -5.35 -3.62 4.14
N LYS A 176 -4.19 -4.27 4.30
CA LYS A 176 -4.07 -5.64 4.84
C LYS A 176 -4.70 -5.78 6.23
N LEU A 177 -4.62 -4.73 7.05
CA LEU A 177 -5.18 -4.70 8.40
C LEU A 177 -6.61 -4.14 8.48
N GLU A 178 -7.22 -3.76 7.36
CA GLU A 178 -8.57 -3.17 7.27
C GLU A 178 -8.81 -1.91 8.13
N ILE A 179 -7.77 -1.09 8.34
CA ILE A 179 -7.78 0.11 9.23
C ILE A 179 -7.43 1.41 8.50
N ILE A 180 -7.68 1.50 7.19
CA ILE A 180 -7.27 2.63 6.34
C ILE A 180 -8.11 3.92 6.52
N ARG A 181 -9.19 3.87 7.30
CA ARG A 181 -10.17 4.97 7.42
C ARG A 181 -9.55 6.32 7.77
N ASP A 182 -8.71 6.37 8.80
CA ASP A 182 -8.14 7.62 9.30
C ASP A 182 -7.16 8.22 8.29
N PHE A 183 -6.40 7.38 7.58
CA PHE A 183 -5.54 7.81 6.47
C PHE A 183 -6.35 8.50 5.37
N VAL A 184 -7.44 7.87 4.92
CA VAL A 184 -8.32 8.44 3.88
C VAL A 184 -8.90 9.78 4.34
N CYS A 185 -9.31 9.90 5.60
CA CYS A 185 -9.82 11.15 6.15
C CYS A 185 -8.76 12.26 6.15
N SER A 186 -7.55 11.98 6.64
CA SER A 186 -6.45 12.93 6.64
C SER A 186 -6.01 13.33 5.24
N TRP A 187 -5.91 12.39 4.31
CA TRP A 187 -5.58 12.70 2.91
C TRP A 187 -6.63 13.61 2.26
N THR A 188 -7.92 13.33 2.50
CA THR A 188 -9.02 14.16 1.99
C THR A 188 -8.91 15.61 2.48
N GLU A 189 -8.53 15.80 3.74
CA GLU A 189 -8.38 17.14 4.34
C GLU A 189 -7.17 17.91 3.80
N LEU A 190 -6.09 17.20 3.46
CA LEU A 190 -4.87 17.79 2.89
C LEU A 190 -4.90 17.94 1.36
N SER A 191 -5.85 17.30 0.68
CA SER A 191 -5.86 17.19 -0.79
C SER A 191 -5.80 18.56 -1.49
N MET A 192 -6.60 19.55 -1.06
CA MET A 192 -6.61 20.88 -1.68
C MET A 192 -5.24 21.59 -1.58
N LYS A 193 -4.62 21.47 -0.40
CA LYS A 193 -3.28 22.02 -0.13
C LYS A 193 -2.23 21.35 -1.02
N LEU A 194 -2.27 20.03 -1.09
CA LEU A 194 -1.38 19.23 -1.93
C LEU A 194 -1.48 19.59 -3.40
N VAL A 195 -2.70 19.61 -3.96
CA VAL A 195 -2.93 19.98 -5.36
C VAL A 195 -2.39 21.38 -5.65
N THR A 196 -2.56 22.32 -4.73
CA THR A 196 -2.02 23.69 -4.86
C THR A 196 -0.48 23.71 -4.92
N ILE A 197 0.19 22.91 -4.07
CA ILE A 197 1.65 22.78 -4.10
C ILE A 197 2.12 22.18 -5.43
N VAL A 198 1.50 21.07 -5.86
CA VAL A 198 2.01 20.29 -7.00
C VAL A 198 1.54 20.81 -8.37
N GLN A 199 0.59 21.73 -8.43
CA GLN A 199 0.16 22.40 -9.66
C GLN A 199 1.07 23.58 -10.07
N GLN A 200 2.10 23.89 -9.29
CA GLN A 200 3.08 24.91 -9.66
C GLN A 200 3.75 24.56 -11.01
N LYS A 201 4.00 25.61 -11.80
CA LYS A 201 4.43 25.54 -13.21
C LYS A 201 5.93 25.33 -13.41
N ASP A 202 6.71 25.09 -12.35
CA ASP A 202 8.16 25.00 -12.50
C ASP A 202 8.58 23.70 -13.20
N GLY A 203 9.41 23.88 -14.23
CA GLY A 203 9.80 22.89 -15.22
C GLY A 203 10.98 22.02 -14.79
N GLU A 204 10.82 21.24 -13.72
CA GLU A 204 11.83 20.27 -13.29
C GLU A 204 11.29 18.84 -13.26
N ASN A 205 12.06 17.88 -13.79
CA ASN A 205 11.75 16.44 -13.76
C ASN A 205 11.50 15.91 -12.33
N GLN A 206 12.12 16.51 -11.31
CA GLN A 206 11.92 16.18 -9.88
C GLN A 206 10.46 16.45 -9.44
N ILE A 207 9.87 17.54 -9.94
CA ILE A 207 8.49 17.93 -9.63
C ILE A 207 7.53 16.93 -10.28
N LEU A 208 7.81 16.47 -11.50
CA LEU A 208 7.00 15.43 -12.17
C LEU A 208 7.00 14.11 -11.39
N LYS A 209 8.16 13.62 -10.93
CA LYS A 209 8.24 12.43 -10.07
C LYS A 209 7.38 12.56 -8.81
N THR A 210 7.41 13.73 -8.19
CA THR A 210 6.61 14.00 -6.99
C THR A 210 5.11 14.08 -7.30
N LYS A 211 4.71 14.71 -8.43
CA LYS A 211 3.33 14.72 -8.91
C LYS A 211 2.80 13.31 -9.14
N LEU A 212 3.60 12.44 -9.78
CA LEU A 212 3.26 11.03 -9.99
C LEU A 212 3.07 10.31 -8.66
N LYS A 213 4.00 10.48 -7.72
CA LYS A 213 3.87 9.84 -6.40
C LYS A 213 2.63 10.31 -5.63
N VAL A 214 2.25 11.59 -5.75
CA VAL A 214 0.96 12.10 -5.21
C VAL A 214 -0.23 11.40 -5.86
N LEU A 215 -0.19 11.17 -7.17
CA LEU A 215 -1.25 10.43 -7.88
C LEU A 215 -1.35 8.98 -7.43
N GLU A 216 -0.23 8.28 -7.19
CA GLU A 216 -0.24 6.89 -6.71
C GLU A 216 -0.96 6.77 -5.35
N VAL A 217 -0.62 7.66 -4.41
CA VAL A 217 -1.30 7.68 -3.10
C VAL A 217 -2.77 8.08 -3.25
N THR A 218 -3.06 9.06 -4.11
CA THR A 218 -4.44 9.49 -4.41
C THR A 218 -5.26 8.35 -5.00
N ALA A 219 -4.67 7.53 -5.88
CA ALA A 219 -5.33 6.37 -6.47
C ALA A 219 -5.81 5.41 -5.38
N LYS A 220 -4.93 5.06 -4.42
CA LYS A 220 -5.29 4.21 -3.27
C LYS A 220 -6.39 4.80 -2.40
N VAL A 221 -6.38 6.12 -2.22
CA VAL A 221 -7.44 6.80 -1.47
C VAL A 221 -8.76 6.80 -2.23
N LEU A 222 -8.75 7.06 -3.54
CA LEU A 222 -9.96 7.05 -4.37
C LEU A 222 -10.52 5.62 -4.52
N GLU A 223 -9.67 4.59 -4.67
CA GLU A 223 -10.06 3.18 -4.63
C GLU A 223 -10.83 2.86 -3.34
N ALA A 224 -10.26 3.24 -2.18
CA ALA A 224 -10.89 3.01 -0.89
C ALA A 224 -12.26 3.69 -0.75
N ILE A 225 -12.42 4.89 -1.31
CA ILE A 225 -13.70 5.62 -1.32
C ILE A 225 -14.68 4.99 -2.32
N GLY A 226 -14.22 4.72 -3.55
CA GLY A 226 -15.05 4.27 -4.67
C GLY A 226 -15.60 2.86 -4.48
N TYR A 227 -14.79 1.96 -3.94
CA TYR A 227 -15.21 0.59 -3.66
C TYR A 227 -15.87 0.41 -2.29
N GLY A 228 -16.11 1.50 -1.56
CA GLY A 228 -16.85 1.48 -0.31
C GLY A 228 -16.08 0.92 0.89
N ILE A 229 -14.76 0.75 0.79
CA ILE A 229 -13.87 0.38 1.91
C ILE A 229 -13.94 1.46 3.00
N VAL A 230 -13.98 2.73 2.58
CA VAL A 230 -14.16 3.87 3.48
C VAL A 230 -15.36 4.71 3.06
N VAL A 231 -16.38 4.74 3.91
CA VAL A 231 -17.58 5.56 3.69
C VAL A 231 -17.33 7.00 4.13
N LEU A 232 -17.33 7.92 3.15
CA LEU A 232 -17.27 9.36 3.37
C LEU A 232 -18.61 10.06 3.11
N PRO A 233 -18.91 11.18 3.81
CA PRO A 233 -20.06 12.03 3.49
C PRO A 233 -20.05 12.48 2.03
N THR A 234 -21.24 12.64 1.44
CA THR A 234 -21.40 13.05 0.02
C THR A 234 -20.60 14.29 -0.33
N VAL A 235 -20.54 15.29 0.56
CA VAL A 235 -19.78 16.53 0.36
C VAL A 235 -18.27 16.25 0.21
N LYS A 236 -17.71 15.34 1.02
CA LYS A 236 -16.29 14.96 0.93
C LYS A 236 -16.03 14.16 -0.36
N ARG A 237 -16.91 13.22 -0.73
CA ARG A 237 -16.81 12.46 -2.00
C ARG A 237 -16.85 13.37 -3.22
N LEU A 238 -17.80 14.30 -3.26
CA LEU A 238 -17.92 15.31 -4.32
C LEU A 238 -16.66 16.20 -4.39
N HIS A 239 -16.16 16.66 -3.24
CA HIS A 239 -14.94 17.46 -3.16
C HIS A 239 -13.75 16.71 -3.79
N MET A 240 -13.56 15.43 -3.45
CA MET A 240 -12.47 14.63 -3.99
C MET A 240 -12.57 14.49 -5.51
N VAL A 241 -13.76 14.23 -6.07
CA VAL A 241 -13.94 14.15 -7.53
C VAL A 241 -13.65 15.51 -8.18
N LYS A 242 -14.26 16.61 -7.70
CA LYS A 242 -14.08 17.94 -8.30
C LYS A 242 -12.64 18.46 -8.21
N LEU A 243 -11.87 18.01 -7.22
CA LEU A 243 -10.48 18.41 -7.04
C LEU A 243 -9.52 17.57 -7.90
N TRP A 244 -9.63 16.25 -7.84
CA TRP A 244 -8.64 15.35 -8.45
C TRP A 244 -8.91 15.08 -9.93
N LEU A 245 -10.16 15.12 -10.38
CA LEU A 245 -10.52 14.87 -11.78
C LEU A 245 -9.82 15.86 -12.75
N PRO A 246 -9.83 17.19 -12.51
CA PRO A 246 -9.07 18.13 -13.35
C PRO A 246 -7.55 17.94 -13.28
N PHE A 247 -7.02 17.58 -12.12
CA PHE A 247 -5.59 17.36 -11.93
C PHE A 247 -5.11 16.15 -12.75
N VAL A 248 -5.83 15.03 -12.66
CA VAL A 248 -5.57 13.80 -13.41
C VAL A 248 -5.63 14.03 -14.93
N ARG A 249 -6.62 14.79 -15.41
CA ARG A 249 -6.72 15.21 -16.82
C ARG A 249 -5.50 15.99 -17.30
N THR A 250 -4.93 16.83 -16.44
CA THR A 250 -3.72 17.60 -16.76
C THR A 250 -2.47 16.71 -16.77
N MET A 251 -2.44 15.71 -15.89
CA MET A 251 -1.27 14.83 -15.72
C MET A 251 -1.14 13.77 -16.80
N LYS A 252 -2.25 13.19 -17.28
CA LYS A 252 -2.19 12.09 -18.25
C LYS A 252 -1.42 12.46 -19.55
N PRO A 253 -1.70 13.60 -20.21
CA PRO A 253 -0.95 14.00 -21.41
C PRO A 253 0.53 14.29 -21.13
N LEU A 254 0.86 14.84 -19.95
CA LEU A 254 2.24 15.14 -19.57
C LEU A 254 3.07 13.86 -19.43
N VAL A 255 2.48 12.80 -18.87
CA VAL A 255 3.14 11.50 -18.72
C VAL A 255 3.27 10.81 -20.07
N ASP A 256 2.21 10.85 -20.89
CA ASP A 256 2.22 10.26 -22.23
C ASP A 256 3.32 10.89 -23.11
N SER A 257 3.51 12.23 -23.05
CA SER A 257 4.58 12.91 -23.82
C SER A 257 5.99 12.54 -23.37
N VAL A 258 6.22 12.30 -22.07
CA VAL A 258 7.55 11.93 -21.54
C VAL A 258 7.92 10.49 -21.90
N SER A 259 6.91 9.61 -22.04
CA SER A 259 7.10 8.22 -22.44
C SER A 259 7.56 8.06 -23.88
N GLU A 260 7.28 9.03 -24.75
CA GLU A 260 7.69 9.00 -26.16
C GLU A 260 9.15 9.48 -26.35
N GLU A 261 9.73 10.20 -25.38
CA GLU A 261 11.05 10.83 -25.49
C GLU A 261 12.18 10.12 -24.73
N THR A 262 11.85 9.26 -23.75
CA THR A 262 12.85 8.58 -22.90
C THR A 262 12.46 7.13 -22.62
N GLU A 263 13.16 6.17 -23.21
CA GLU A 263 12.77 4.76 -23.18
C GLU A 263 13.01 4.00 -21.85
N GLU A 264 13.64 4.54 -20.79
CA GLU A 264 14.15 3.62 -19.74
C GLU A 264 14.04 3.94 -18.23
N ASP A 265 13.38 5.00 -17.70
CA ASP A 265 13.41 5.15 -16.21
C ASP A 265 12.23 5.88 -15.50
N LEU A 266 11.50 6.76 -16.18
CA LEU A 266 10.45 7.57 -15.52
C LEU A 266 9.05 6.96 -15.61
N THR A 267 8.75 6.26 -16.70
CA THR A 267 7.41 5.80 -17.08
C THR A 267 7.16 4.32 -16.81
N LEU A 268 8.21 3.53 -16.56
CA LEU A 268 8.08 2.09 -16.24
C LEU A 268 7.46 1.82 -14.85
N LYS A 269 7.27 2.85 -14.00
CA LYS A 269 6.72 2.69 -12.64
C LYS A 269 5.30 3.23 -12.44
N PHE A 270 4.80 4.14 -13.28
CA PHE A 270 3.41 4.55 -13.21
C PHE A 270 2.60 3.68 -14.16
N ASP A 271 2.25 2.49 -13.67
CA ASP A 271 1.64 1.44 -14.48
C ASP A 271 0.32 1.90 -15.10
N SER A 272 0.04 1.42 -16.32
CA SER A 272 -1.27 1.40 -16.94
C SER A 272 -2.38 0.98 -15.97
N GLU A 273 -2.09 0.06 -15.04
CA GLU A 273 -2.97 -0.37 -13.97
C GLU A 273 -3.41 0.79 -13.05
N ILE A 274 -2.52 1.73 -12.72
CA ILE A 274 -2.83 2.86 -11.83
C ILE A 274 -3.80 3.82 -12.51
N TRP A 275 -3.61 4.09 -13.81
CA TRP A 275 -4.54 4.91 -14.59
C TRP A 275 -5.91 4.23 -14.71
N GLN A 276 -5.95 2.92 -14.98
CA GLN A 276 -7.21 2.19 -15.03
C GLN A 276 -7.93 2.19 -13.67
N SER A 277 -7.16 2.03 -12.59
CA SER A 277 -7.71 2.04 -11.24
C SER A 277 -8.27 3.42 -10.86
N LEU A 278 -7.56 4.50 -11.19
CA LEU A 278 -8.04 5.88 -11.00
C LEU A 278 -9.37 6.13 -11.72
N GLU A 279 -9.46 5.73 -12.99
CA GLU A 279 -10.68 5.86 -13.79
C GLU A 279 -11.85 5.09 -13.18
N SER A 280 -11.61 3.82 -12.84
CA SER A 280 -12.61 2.94 -12.22
C SER A 280 -13.09 3.51 -10.88
N ALA A 281 -12.18 4.04 -10.07
CA ALA A 281 -12.51 4.69 -8.81
C ALA A 281 -13.34 5.97 -9.03
N PHE A 282 -13.02 6.82 -10.02
CA PHE A 282 -13.85 7.99 -10.34
C PHE A 282 -15.26 7.60 -10.76
N VAL A 283 -15.40 6.63 -11.66
CA VAL A 283 -16.71 6.11 -12.10
C VAL A 283 -17.51 5.63 -10.89
N ALA A 284 -16.91 4.78 -10.04
CA ALA A 284 -17.56 4.26 -8.84
C ALA A 284 -18.00 5.39 -7.89
N ILE A 285 -17.14 6.38 -7.62
CA ILE A 285 -17.50 7.51 -6.75
C ILE A 285 -18.63 8.33 -7.38
N ILE A 286 -18.55 8.69 -8.67
CA ILE A 286 -19.56 9.50 -9.35
C ILE A 286 -20.94 8.83 -9.28
N LEU A 287 -21.01 7.53 -9.50
CA LEU A 287 -22.25 6.74 -9.45
C LEU A 287 -22.94 6.72 -8.08
N THR A 288 -22.22 7.10 -7.02
CA THR A 288 -22.74 7.21 -5.65
C THR A 288 -23.15 8.63 -5.25
N LEU A 289 -22.94 9.64 -6.11
CA LEU A 289 -23.34 11.03 -5.86
C LEU A 289 -24.82 11.28 -6.21
N SER A 290 -25.33 12.47 -5.90
CA SER A 290 -26.70 12.84 -6.27
C SER A 290 -26.83 13.00 -7.79
N SER A 291 -28.06 12.88 -8.32
CA SER A 291 -28.30 13.08 -9.77
C SER A 291 -27.90 14.49 -10.24
N VAL A 292 -27.99 15.49 -9.35
CA VAL A 292 -27.59 16.88 -9.65
C VAL A 292 -26.08 16.96 -9.78
N ASP A 293 -25.34 16.46 -8.78
CA ASP A 293 -23.88 16.46 -8.81
C ASP A 293 -23.31 15.65 -9.97
N GLN A 294 -23.93 14.49 -10.28
CA GLN A 294 -23.57 13.69 -11.45
C GLN A 294 -23.75 14.48 -12.75
N THR A 295 -24.83 15.25 -12.87
CA THR A 295 -25.09 16.08 -14.06
C THR A 295 -23.99 17.12 -14.23
N ASP A 296 -23.66 17.85 -13.17
CA ASP A 296 -22.60 18.87 -13.21
C ASP A 296 -21.26 18.29 -13.69
N ILE A 297 -20.85 17.15 -13.12
CA ILE A 297 -19.58 16.49 -13.44
C ILE A 297 -19.56 15.96 -14.88
N LEU A 298 -20.64 15.31 -15.31
CA LEU A 298 -20.76 14.72 -16.64
C LEU A 298 -20.87 15.78 -17.74
N THR A 299 -21.56 16.90 -17.47
CA THR A 299 -21.59 18.05 -18.38
C THR A 299 -20.19 18.63 -18.57
N GLU A 300 -19.45 18.88 -17.48
CA GLU A 300 -18.06 19.36 -17.56
C GLU A 300 -17.16 18.37 -18.32
N TRP A 301 -17.35 17.06 -18.12
CA TRP A 301 -16.62 16.03 -18.86
C TRP A 301 -16.90 16.06 -20.37
N LEU A 302 -18.17 16.19 -20.78
CA LEU A 302 -18.57 16.25 -22.19
C LEU A 302 -18.13 17.53 -22.90
N GLU A 303 -18.08 18.66 -22.18
CA GLU A 303 -17.65 19.95 -22.72
C GLU A 303 -16.12 20.04 -22.92
N ASN A 304 -15.35 19.23 -22.21
CA ASN A 304 -13.91 19.30 -22.22
C ASN A 304 -13.34 18.72 -23.53
N GLN A 305 -12.51 19.46 -24.25
CA GLN A 305 -11.94 19.03 -25.54
C GLN A 305 -10.92 17.87 -25.42
N GLN A 306 -10.44 17.56 -24.20
CA GLN A 306 -9.51 16.47 -23.90
C GLN A 306 -10.24 15.20 -23.40
N ILE A 307 -11.35 14.82 -24.04
CA ILE A 307 -12.32 13.77 -23.64
C ILE A 307 -11.71 12.40 -23.29
N ARG A 308 -10.47 12.11 -23.69
CA ARG A 308 -9.96 10.73 -23.68
C ARG A 308 -9.72 10.13 -22.31
N TYR A 309 -9.44 10.91 -21.27
CA TYR A 309 -9.13 10.34 -19.95
C TYR A 309 -9.47 11.30 -18.79
N PRO A 310 -10.07 10.81 -17.69
CA PRO A 310 -10.63 9.46 -17.54
C PRO A 310 -11.89 9.27 -18.39
N ASP A 311 -12.08 8.04 -18.87
CA ASP A 311 -13.30 7.63 -19.56
C ASP A 311 -14.43 7.48 -18.53
N LEU A 312 -15.41 8.39 -18.60
CA LEU A 312 -16.60 8.39 -17.75
C LEU A 312 -17.84 7.84 -18.47
N THR A 313 -17.65 7.12 -19.58
CA THR A 313 -18.75 6.58 -20.40
C THR A 313 -19.68 5.69 -19.58
N GLU A 314 -19.15 4.79 -18.75
CA GLU A 314 -19.99 3.95 -17.88
C GLU A 314 -20.86 4.80 -16.94
N ALA A 315 -20.27 5.79 -16.28
CA ALA A 315 -21.00 6.69 -15.39
C ALA A 315 -22.11 7.46 -16.14
N PHE A 316 -21.82 7.90 -17.36
CA PHE A 316 -22.76 8.60 -18.24
C PHE A 316 -23.93 7.70 -18.68
N GLU A 317 -23.64 6.48 -19.12
CA GLU A 317 -24.66 5.50 -19.53
C GLU A 317 -25.60 5.15 -18.38
N VAL A 318 -25.05 4.88 -17.20
CA VAL A 318 -25.82 4.58 -16.00
C VAL A 318 -26.65 5.78 -15.56
N TRP A 319 -26.11 7.01 -15.61
CA TRP A 319 -26.87 8.23 -15.33
C TRP A 319 -28.06 8.40 -16.29
N CYS A 320 -27.85 8.20 -17.60
CA CYS A 320 -28.91 8.25 -18.61
C CYS A 320 -30.02 7.23 -18.33
N TYR A 321 -29.62 5.98 -18.06
CA TYR A 321 -30.56 4.90 -17.73
C TYR A 321 -31.36 5.22 -16.45
N ARG A 322 -30.67 5.58 -15.36
CA ARG A 322 -31.30 5.92 -14.07
C ARG A 322 -32.25 7.09 -14.20
N SER A 323 -31.87 8.13 -14.95
CA SER A 323 -32.71 9.31 -15.20
C SER A 323 -33.99 8.96 -15.96
N LYS A 324 -33.88 8.13 -17.01
CA LYS A 324 -35.04 7.65 -17.78
C LYS A 324 -35.97 6.77 -16.94
N VAL A 325 -35.42 5.89 -16.11
CA VAL A 325 -36.20 5.02 -15.21
C VAL A 325 -36.87 5.82 -14.09
N ALA A 326 -36.18 6.77 -13.47
CA ALA A 326 -36.71 7.63 -12.42
C ALA A 326 -37.92 8.43 -12.92
N LYS A 327 -37.84 9.00 -14.13
CA LYS A 327 -38.97 9.69 -14.77
C LYS A 327 -40.19 8.79 -14.91
N ARG A 328 -40.02 7.54 -15.34
CA ARG A 328 -41.12 6.56 -15.46
C ARG A 328 -41.73 6.23 -14.09
N ARG A 329 -40.91 5.97 -13.08
CA ARG A 329 -41.36 5.62 -11.71
C ARG A 329 -42.11 6.77 -11.03
N LEU A 330 -41.68 8.01 -11.25
CA LEU A 330 -42.36 9.19 -10.70
C LEU A 330 -43.69 9.46 -11.40
N ALA A 331 -43.78 9.20 -12.72
CA ALA A 331 -45.05 9.30 -13.44
C ALA A 331 -46.09 8.29 -12.90
N THR A 332 -45.70 7.03 -12.67
CA THR A 332 -46.60 6.00 -12.12
C THR A 332 -47.05 6.32 -10.69
N LEU A 333 -46.14 6.82 -9.83
CA LEU A 333 -46.51 7.25 -8.47
C LEU A 333 -47.47 8.45 -8.49
N GLY A 334 -47.32 9.37 -9.45
CA GLY A 334 -48.24 10.49 -9.63
C GLY A 334 -49.64 10.05 -10.05
N GLU A 335 -49.75 9.02 -10.89
CA GLU A 335 -51.02 8.43 -11.32
C GLU A 335 -51.72 7.67 -10.16
N GLU A 336 -50.98 6.91 -9.36
CA GLU A 336 -51.48 6.23 -8.16
C GLU A 336 -51.95 7.23 -7.09
N HIS A 337 -51.22 8.34 -6.89
CA HIS A 337 -51.59 9.34 -5.89
C HIS A 337 -52.82 10.18 -6.31
N ASN A 338 -53.04 10.37 -7.61
CA ASN A 338 -54.22 11.04 -8.15
C ASN A 338 -55.47 10.14 -8.12
N THR A 339 -55.32 8.84 -8.34
CA THR A 339 -56.42 7.87 -8.20
C THR A 339 -56.83 7.66 -6.74
N ALA A 340 -55.89 7.70 -5.79
CA ALA A 340 -56.18 7.64 -4.36
C ALA A 340 -56.86 8.90 -3.77
N LYS A 341 -56.77 10.06 -4.44
CA LYS A 341 -57.48 11.30 -4.04
C LYS A 341 -58.85 11.46 -4.71
N ALA A 342 -59.18 10.60 -5.67
CA ALA A 342 -60.43 10.63 -6.43
C ALA A 342 -61.49 9.63 -5.89
N VAL A 343 -61.18 8.96 -4.77
CA VAL A 343 -62.09 8.14 -3.95
C VAL A 343 -62.31 8.87 -2.64
#